data_AF-A0A850JGM6-F1
#
_entry.id   AF-A0A850JGM6-F1
#
_cell.length_a   1.000
_cell.length_b   1.000
_cell.length_c   1.000
_cell.angle_alpha   90.00
_cell.angle_beta   90.00
_cell.angle_gamma   90.00
#
_symmetry.space_group_name_H-M   'P 1'
#
loop_
_entity.id
_entity.type
_entity.pdbx_description
1 polymer ?
#
loop_
_entity_poly.entity_id
_entity_poly.type
_entity_poly.pdbx_seq_one_letter_code
_entity_poly.pdbx_strand_id
1 'polypeptide(L)'
;MASVAGGERRGEAAGVRVHALVRDPGAERAAALDAVLVRGDLHDVASLKAALDGARGVFSVQSPDLLGNSEVRHGRNLVEAARVCFGRASARPRRSWTPASRPPSRNRVVRRGPWRRCFRRGGT
;
A
#
# COMPACT_ATOMS: atom_id res chain seq x y z
N MET A 1 9.94 7.35 5.16
CA MET A 1 8.60 7.95 4.96
C MET A 1 7.56 6.91 5.33
N ALA A 2 6.60 7.24 6.20
CA ALA A 2 5.51 6.35 6.57
C ALA A 2 4.19 6.92 6.03
N SER A 3 3.34 6.05 5.48
CA SER A 3 2.03 6.42 4.97
C SER A 3 0.96 5.61 5.70
N VAL A 4 -0.04 6.30 6.22
CA VAL A 4 -1.16 5.71 6.97
C VAL A 4 -2.35 5.57 6.04
N ALA A 5 -2.95 4.38 5.95
CA ALA A 5 -4.14 4.16 5.14
C ALA A 5 -5.40 4.37 5.99
N GLY A 6 -6.11 5.48 5.75
CA GLY A 6 -7.41 5.76 6.34
C GLY A 6 -8.52 5.02 5.59
N GLY A 7 -9.40 4.33 6.30
CA GLY A 7 -10.46 3.56 5.66
C GLY A 7 -11.83 4.21 5.79
N GLU A 8 -12.37 4.73 4.69
CA GLU A 8 -13.70 5.34 4.59
C GLU A 8 -14.83 4.33 4.90
N ARG A 9 -15.85 4.76 5.67
CA ARG A 9 -16.98 3.91 6.08
C ARG A 9 -17.92 3.63 4.90
N ARG A 10 -18.42 2.39 4.88
CA ARG A 10 -19.45 1.73 4.04
C ARG A 10 -20.17 2.62 3.01
N GLY A 11 -20.16 2.18 1.74
CA GLY A 11 -21.27 2.51 0.84
C GLY A 11 -20.96 2.40 -0.65
N GLU A 12 -19.73 2.67 -1.08
CA GLU A 12 -19.43 2.78 -2.50
C GLU A 12 -18.06 2.15 -2.80
N ALA A 13 -17.79 1.84 -4.06
CA ALA A 13 -16.46 1.47 -4.52
C ALA A 13 -15.52 2.70 -4.47
N ALA A 14 -15.29 3.25 -3.28
CA ALA A 14 -14.47 4.41 -3.02
C ALA A 14 -13.03 4.00 -2.71
N GLY A 15 -12.07 4.69 -3.32
CA GLY A 15 -10.64 4.44 -3.12
C GLY A 15 -10.22 4.54 -1.64
N VAL A 16 -9.05 4.01 -1.32
CA VAL A 16 -8.48 4.14 0.03
C VAL A 16 -7.93 5.55 0.19
N ARG A 17 -8.46 6.33 1.14
CA ARG A 17 -7.91 7.64 1.48
C ARG A 17 -6.55 7.46 2.15
N VAL A 18 -5.50 7.98 1.52
CA VAL A 18 -4.13 7.88 2.03
C VAL A 18 -3.79 9.13 2.85
N HIS A 19 -3.29 8.92 4.05
CA HIS A 19 -2.72 9.95 4.92
C HIS A 19 -1.19 9.84 4.89
N ALA A 20 -0.48 10.92 4.59
CA ALA A 20 0.98 10.95 4.62
C ALA A 20 1.47 11.53 5.95
N LEU A 21 2.26 10.76 6.70
CA LEU A 21 2.88 11.22 7.93
C LEU A 21 4.08 12.10 7.59
N VAL A 22 4.02 13.38 7.94
CA VAL A 22 5.07 14.37 7.69
C VAL A 22 5.38 15.15 8.96
N ARG A 23 6.65 15.53 9.18
CA ARG A 23 7.01 16.37 10.34
C ARG A 23 6.51 17.80 10.20
N ASP A 24 6.55 18.30 8.96
CA ASP A 24 6.11 19.64 8.58
C ASP A 24 5.22 19.56 7.33
N PRO A 25 3.89 19.76 7.47
CA PRO A 25 2.97 19.82 6.34
C PRO A 25 3.19 21.01 5.39
N GLY A 26 3.85 22.09 5.86
CA GLY A 26 4.13 23.27 5.05
C GLY A 26 5.37 23.15 4.16
N ALA A 27 6.18 22.10 4.35
CA ALA A 27 7.36 21.88 3.53
C ALA A 27 6.97 21.60 2.07
N GLU A 28 7.70 22.17 1.12
CA GLU A 28 7.44 22.05 -0.33
C GLU A 28 7.27 20.59 -0.78
N ARG A 29 8.12 19.69 -0.29
CA ARG A 29 8.04 18.24 -0.58
C ARG A 29 6.78 17.58 -0.02
N ALA A 30 6.25 18.08 1.09
CA ALA A 30 5.01 17.58 1.67
C ALA A 30 3.81 18.10 0.87
N ALA A 31 3.81 19.38 0.51
CA ALA A 31 2.76 20.02 -0.29
C ALA A 31 2.60 19.38 -1.68
N ALA A 32 3.65 18.77 -2.22
CA ALA A 32 3.62 18.07 -3.50
C ALA A 32 2.95 16.68 -3.45
N LEU A 33 2.55 16.18 -2.28
CA LEU A 33 1.91 14.87 -2.13
C LEU A 33 0.41 14.94 -2.40
N ASP A 34 -0.09 14.06 -3.26
CA ASP A 34 -1.53 13.84 -3.43
C ASP A 34 -2.08 12.92 -2.33
N ALA A 35 -2.04 13.42 -1.10
CA ALA A 35 -2.47 12.71 0.10
C ALA A 35 -2.89 13.70 1.19
N VAL A 36 -3.65 13.22 2.17
CA VAL A 36 -3.96 14.04 3.34
C VAL A 36 -2.73 14.10 4.24
N LEU A 37 -2.14 15.28 4.40
CA LEU A 37 -0.96 15.46 5.25
C LEU A 37 -1.35 15.40 6.73
N VAL A 38 -0.68 14.53 7.48
CA VAL A 38 -0.85 14.41 8.93
C VAL A 38 0.49 14.68 9.60
N ARG A 39 0.50 15.62 10.55
CA ARG A 39 1.71 15.95 11.28
C ARG A 39 2.09 14.82 12.24
N GLY A 40 3.34 14.37 12.19
CA GLY A 40 3.90 13.50 13.21
C GLY A 40 5.37 13.14 12.98
N ASP A 41 5.99 12.53 14.00
CA ASP A 41 7.41 12.23 14.04
C ASP A 41 7.63 10.76 14.44
N LEU A 42 8.48 10.05 13.71
CA LEU A 42 8.84 8.65 14.00
C LEU A 42 9.62 8.50 15.32
N HIS A 43 10.13 9.58 15.89
CA HIS A 43 10.74 9.62 17.22
C HIS A 43 9.71 9.81 18.35
N ASP A 44 8.50 10.28 18.05
CA ASP A 44 7.46 10.58 19.04
C ASP A 44 6.24 9.65 18.88
N VAL A 45 6.18 8.64 19.74
CA VAL A 45 5.10 7.66 19.78
C VAL A 45 3.72 8.30 19.97
N ALA A 46 3.60 9.41 20.72
CA ALA A 46 2.31 10.05 20.94
C ALA A 46 1.77 10.65 19.64
N SER A 47 2.64 11.32 18.86
CA SER A 47 2.29 11.80 17.52
C SER A 47 1.89 10.66 16.57
N LEU A 48 2.55 9.50 16.66
CA LEU A 48 2.21 8.32 15.85
C LEU A 48 0.85 7.75 16.22
N LYS A 49 0.51 7.69 17.52
CA LYS A 49 -0.81 7.24 17.99
C LYS A 49 -1.92 8.15 17.44
N ALA A 50 -1.72 9.47 17.51
CA ALA A 50 -2.66 10.44 16.94
C ALA A 50 -2.80 10.28 15.42
N ALA A 51 -1.70 10.05 14.70
CA ALA A 51 -1.73 9.86 13.25
C ALA A 51 -2.36 8.53 12.81
N LEU A 52 -2.32 7.50 13.66
CA LEU A 52 -2.91 6.18 13.40
C LEU A 52 -4.37 6.08 13.86
N ASP A 53 -4.91 7.09 14.53
CA ASP A 53 -6.29 7.06 15.00
C ASP A 53 -7.27 6.97 13.81
N GLY A 54 -8.23 6.03 13.90
CA GLY A 54 -9.17 5.74 12.82
C GLY A 54 -8.59 5.10 11.54
N ALA A 55 -7.28 4.85 11.48
CA ALA A 55 -6.64 4.18 10.34
C ALA A 55 -6.97 2.68 10.30
N ARG A 56 -6.98 2.09 9.10
CA ARG A 56 -7.16 0.63 8.93
C ARG A 56 -5.87 -0.14 8.79
N GLY A 57 -4.78 0.56 8.54
CA GLY A 57 -3.45 -0.01 8.40
C GLY A 57 -2.43 1.09 8.17
N VAL A 58 -1.16 0.70 8.25
CA VAL A 58 -0.03 1.59 8.00
C VAL A 58 0.97 0.90 7.09
N PHE A 59 1.51 1.66 6.15
CA PHE A 59 2.64 1.29 5.31
C PHE A 59 3.85 2.07 5.79
N SER A 60 4.95 1.39 6.09
CA SER A 60 6.15 2.03 6.62
C SER A 60 7.38 1.67 5.81
N VAL A 61 8.11 2.69 5.39
CA VAL A 61 9.44 2.57 4.79
C VAL A 61 10.37 3.46 5.59
N GLN A 62 11.26 2.86 6.38
CA GLN A 62 12.33 3.58 7.05
C GLN A 62 13.56 3.56 6.15
N SER A 63 14.29 4.68 6.10
CA SER A 63 15.59 4.73 5.44
C SER A 63 16.65 4.63 6.54
N PRO A 64 17.58 3.67 6.46
CA PRO A 64 18.66 3.58 7.43
C PRO A 64 19.50 4.85 7.40
N ASP A 65 19.86 5.36 8.57
CA ASP A 65 20.92 6.33 8.71
C ASP A 65 22.27 5.62 8.59
N LEU A 66 23.21 6.20 7.84
CA LEU A 66 24.49 5.57 7.47
C LEU A 66 25.32 5.07 8.67
N LEU A 67 25.09 5.59 9.88
CA LEU A 67 25.90 5.33 11.07
C LEU A 67 25.08 5.06 12.33
N GLY A 68 23.76 4.85 12.23
CA GLY A 68 22.93 4.77 13.42
C GLY A 68 21.82 3.73 13.37
N ASN A 69 21.03 3.75 14.42
CA ASN A 69 19.99 2.76 14.69
C ASN A 69 18.60 3.41 14.62
N SER A 70 18.47 4.52 13.87
CA SER A 70 17.24 5.30 13.81
C SER A 70 16.12 4.49 13.17
N GLU A 71 16.44 3.68 12.15
CA GLU A 71 15.52 2.78 11.47
C GLU A 71 14.79 1.84 12.45
N VAL A 72 15.55 1.16 13.31
CA VAL A 72 15.00 0.20 14.29
C VAL A 72 14.17 0.94 15.34
N ARG A 73 14.62 2.11 15.79
CA ARG A 73 13.87 2.93 16.77
C ARG A 73 12.54 3.40 16.18
N HIS A 74 12.55 3.92 14.95
CA HIS A 74 11.36 4.33 14.22
C HIS A 74 10.40 3.17 14.00
N GLY A 75 10.91 2.00 13.59
CA GLY A 75 10.11 0.79 13.42
C GLY A 75 9.44 0.35 14.71
N ARG A 76 10.18 0.34 15.83
CA ARG A 76 9.64 -0.02 17.15
C ARG A 76 8.56 0.96 17.61
N ASN A 77 8.81 2.26 17.50
CA ASN A 77 7.85 3.29 17.86
C ASN A 77 6.54 3.15 17.06
N LEU A 78 6.65 2.87 15.76
CA LEU A 78 5.48 2.69 14.92
C LEU A 78 4.70 1.42 15.28
N VAL A 79 5.39 0.30 15.55
CA VAL A 79 4.75 -0.94 16.00
C VAL A 79 4.05 -0.73 17.35
N GLU A 80 4.65 0.01 18.28
CA GLU A 80 4.01 0.33 19.56
C GLU A 80 2.72 1.11 19.35
N ALA A 81 2.76 2.18 18.55
CA ALA A 81 1.58 2.98 18.23
C ALA A 81 0.49 2.14 17.53
N ALA A 82 0.88 1.32 16.56
CA ALA A 82 -0.03 0.45 15.81
C ALA A 82 -0.71 -0.60 16.70
N ARG A 83 -0.01 -1.15 17.71
CA ARG A 83 -0.61 -2.13 18.63
C ARG A 83 -1.74 -1.52 19.47
N VAL A 84 -1.62 -0.26 19.84
CA VAL A 84 -2.67 0.47 20.57
C VAL A 84 -3.86 0.75 19.65
N CYS A 85 -3.62 1.28 18.45
CA CYS A 85 -4.68 1.71 17.54
C CYS A 85 -5.36 0.56 16.80
N PHE A 86 -4.64 -0.52 16.48
CA PHE A 86 -5.14 -1.66 15.71
C PHE A 86 -5.49 -2.89 16.56
N GLY A 87 -5.34 -2.81 17.89
CA GLY A 87 -5.47 -3.91 18.85
C GLY A 87 -6.83 -4.63 18.93
N ARG A 88 -7.78 -4.33 18.04
CA ARG A 88 -9.04 -5.07 17.83
C ARG A 88 -9.41 -5.28 16.36
N ALA A 89 -8.47 -5.12 15.43
CA ALA A 89 -8.70 -5.33 14.00
C ALA A 89 -8.48 -6.80 13.57
N SER A 90 -9.08 -7.78 14.26
CA SER A 90 -9.13 -9.16 13.76
C SER A 90 -10.37 -9.92 14.26
N ALA A 91 -11.54 -9.48 13.82
CA ALA A 91 -12.68 -10.37 13.63
C ALA A 91 -13.39 -9.99 12.32
N ARG A 92 -12.64 -9.94 11.23
CA ARG A 92 -13.22 -10.11 9.90
C ARG A 92 -12.78 -11.47 9.40
N PRO A 93 -13.71 -12.34 8.95
CA PRO A 93 -13.30 -13.57 8.31
C PRO A 93 -12.37 -13.19 7.16
N ARG A 94 -11.24 -13.90 7.07
CA ARG A 94 -10.41 -13.89 5.86
C ARG A 94 -11.40 -14.07 4.71
N ARG A 95 -11.60 -13.03 3.88
CA ARG A 95 -12.13 -13.29 2.54
C ARG A 95 -11.15 -14.31 1.99
N SER A 96 -11.65 -15.50 1.66
CA SER A 96 -10.85 -16.45 0.92
C SER A 96 -10.32 -15.67 -0.27
N TRP A 97 -8.99 -15.54 -0.32
CA TRP A 97 -8.35 -15.15 -1.56
C TRP A 97 -8.61 -16.33 -2.49
N THR A 98 -9.75 -16.31 -3.17
CA THR A 98 -9.93 -17.09 -4.37
C THR A 98 -9.09 -16.38 -5.41
N PRO A 99 -8.06 -17.03 -6.00
CA PRO A 99 -7.47 -16.47 -7.20
C PRO A 99 -8.62 -16.29 -8.19
N ALA A 100 -8.91 -15.04 -8.55
CA ALA A 100 -9.80 -14.75 -9.64
C ALA A 100 -9.36 -15.63 -10.80
N SER A 101 -10.25 -16.49 -11.26
CA SER A 101 -10.08 -17.26 -12.48
C SER A 101 -9.51 -16.32 -13.53
N ARG A 102 -8.28 -16.63 -13.99
CA ARG A 102 -7.59 -15.93 -15.07
C ARG A 102 -8.64 -15.49 -16.10
N PRO A 103 -8.84 -14.19 -16.36
CA PRO A 103 -9.65 -13.81 -17.50
C PRO A 103 -8.98 -14.42 -18.74
N PRO A 104 -9.73 -15.07 -19.65
CA PRO A 104 -9.13 -15.69 -20.82
C PRO A 104 -8.33 -14.65 -21.59
N SER A 105 -7.08 -14.98 -21.88
CA SER A 105 -6.13 -14.14 -22.60
C SER A 105 -6.80 -13.56 -23.84
N ARG A 106 -6.87 -12.24 -23.91
CA ARG A 106 -7.43 -11.50 -25.05
C ARG A 106 -6.44 -11.49 -26.22
N ASN A 107 -5.98 -12.66 -26.66
CA ASN A 107 -5.33 -12.82 -27.96
C ASN A 107 -6.36 -13.37 -28.94
N ARG A 108 -7.27 -12.47 -29.36
CA ARG A 108 -8.11 -12.70 -30.52
C ARG A 108 -7.29 -12.34 -31.76
N VAL A 109 -6.50 -13.29 -32.27
CA VAL A 109 -5.98 -13.19 -33.64
C VAL A 109 -7.16 -13.41 -34.58
N VAL A 110 -7.80 -12.32 -35.01
CA VAL A 110 -8.63 -12.33 -36.21
C VAL A 110 -7.71 -12.03 -37.39
N ARG A 111 -7.31 -13.06 -38.13
CA ARG A 111 -6.93 -12.92 -39.53
C ARG A 111 -7.57 -14.06 -40.31
N ARG A 112 -8.68 -13.74 -40.97
CA ARG A 112 -9.34 -14.60 -41.96
C ARG A 112 -8.68 -14.37 -43.32
N GLY A 113 -8.08 -15.43 -43.87
CA GLY A 113 -7.80 -15.64 -45.30
C GLY A 113 -6.64 -14.86 -45.94
N PRO A 114 -6.35 -15.19 -47.22
CA PRO A 114 -5.68 -16.39 -47.71
C PRO A 114 -4.19 -16.08 -47.98
N TRP A 115 -3.41 -17.06 -48.43
CA TRP A 115 -2.00 -17.00 -48.86
C TRP A 115 -0.97 -17.67 -47.92
N ARG A 116 -0.60 -18.85 -48.43
CA ARG A 116 0.44 -19.83 -48.12
C ARG A 116 1.75 -19.28 -47.53
N ARG A 117 2.34 -20.06 -46.61
CA ARG A 117 3.74 -20.52 -46.76
C ARG A 117 3.92 -21.86 -46.04
N CYS A 118 4.32 -22.85 -46.82
CA CYS A 118 4.81 -24.13 -46.37
C CYS A 118 6.10 -23.93 -45.56
N PHE A 119 6.21 -24.56 -44.39
CA PHE A 119 7.49 -25.21 -44.07
C PHE A 119 7.26 -26.47 -43.23
N ARG A 120 7.92 -27.53 -43.70
CA ARG A 120 7.80 -28.93 -43.32
C ARG A 120 9.00 -29.29 -42.43
N ARG A 121 8.78 -30.03 -41.35
CA ARG A 121 9.73 -31.01 -40.75
C ARG A 121 8.82 -32.10 -40.17
N GLY A 122 8.76 -33.36 -40.62
CA GLY A 122 9.84 -34.25 -41.06
C GLY A 122 10.40 -34.96 -39.82
N GLY A 123 9.74 -36.02 -39.35
CA GLY A 123 10.23 -37.41 -39.44
C GLY A 123 10.54 -37.90 -38.01
N THR A 124 10.32 -39.14 -37.59
CA THR A 124 9.97 -40.42 -38.24
C THR A 124 9.10 -41.22 -37.28
#